data_AF-A0A1G6RSR0-F1
#
_entry.id   AF-A0A1G6RSR0-F1
#
_cell.length_a   1.000
_cell.length_b   1.000
_cell.length_c   1.000
_cell.angle_alpha   90.00
_cell.angle_beta   90.00
_cell.angle_gamma   90.00
#
_symmetry.space_group_name_H-M   'P 1'
#
loop_
_entity.id
_entity.type
_entity.pdbx_description
1 polymer ?
#
loop_
_entity_poly.entity_id
_entity_poly.type
_entity_poly.pdbx_seq_one_letter_code
_entity_poly.pdbx_strand_id
1 'polypeptide(L)'
;MSTNERVLFTEEMKKTHTILVPMMLPIHFKFLQRILQMEGYKIEVLTGQGQELVDTGLKYTHNDTCYPAQLTIGQLMQAALSGKYDTDRIALLLMQTGGGCRASNYVSLLRKALRRAHMEHIPVLSFNLLGMEKNPGFVLSKDLIHRLAVGVLYGDVIMDLYNQTLPYEVIEGDCDRLVEELVDNLCDKFKQHEAFRDKDIVRESRHILSRFSAIPTKKVNRVRVGIVGEIYVKFAPLGNNNLEAFLRSEGAEVVVPGLMDFILYTIDAGIEDHKLYGTGFIKRILSEYLYRRIIRLQNNIIKQYADFPTFKAPAHFETTKKQAAEVVHVGTKMGEGWLLTGEMVELINSGVDNIVCTQPFGCLPNHIVGRGMMRKIKELYPQANIVPIDYDASATRVNQENRLKLMLSSARKNNN
;
A
#
# COMPACT_ATOMS: atom_id res chain seq x y z
N MET A 1 -33.03 6.32 -25.75
CA MET A 1 -32.06 5.28 -26.11
C MET A 1 -31.36 4.85 -24.83
N SER A 2 -31.46 3.59 -24.43
CA SER A 2 -31.06 3.10 -23.11
C SER A 2 -29.57 3.33 -22.87
N THR A 3 -29.31 4.35 -22.06
CA THR A 3 -28.01 4.68 -21.48
C THR A 3 -27.50 3.52 -20.62
N ASN A 4 -26.17 3.33 -20.63
CA ASN A 4 -25.39 2.74 -19.53
C ASN A 4 -25.00 1.24 -19.61
N GLU A 5 -24.78 0.67 -20.80
CA GLU A 5 -24.17 -0.67 -20.87
C GLU A 5 -22.65 -0.57 -20.64
N ARG A 6 -22.17 -1.26 -19.60
CA ARG A 6 -20.76 -1.27 -19.19
C ARG A 6 -19.94 -2.02 -20.22
N VAL A 7 -18.86 -1.41 -20.73
CA VAL A 7 -17.89 -2.12 -21.58
C VAL A 7 -17.16 -3.18 -20.74
N LEU A 8 -17.30 -4.43 -21.18
CA LEU A 8 -16.68 -5.59 -20.55
C LEU A 8 -15.33 -5.89 -21.18
N PHE A 9 -14.34 -6.21 -20.34
CA PHE A 9 -13.08 -6.75 -20.83
C PHE A 9 -13.25 -8.23 -21.21
N THR A 10 -13.14 -8.55 -22.49
CA THR A 10 -13.39 -9.90 -23.02
C THR A 10 -12.13 -10.77 -23.06
N GLU A 11 -12.29 -12.09 -23.24
CA GLU A 11 -11.17 -13.03 -23.39
C GLU A 11 -10.25 -12.69 -24.58
N GLU A 12 -10.82 -12.12 -25.65
CA GLU A 12 -10.05 -11.64 -26.79
C GLU A 12 -9.21 -10.41 -26.43
N MET A 13 -9.78 -9.50 -25.63
CA MET A 13 -9.07 -8.32 -25.14
C MET A 13 -7.86 -8.69 -24.28
N LYS A 14 -7.87 -9.83 -23.57
CA LYS A 14 -6.70 -10.33 -22.83
C LYS A 14 -5.45 -10.44 -23.72
N LYS A 15 -5.61 -10.81 -25.00
CA LYS A 15 -4.50 -10.97 -25.95
C LYS A 15 -4.07 -9.65 -26.60
N THR A 16 -5.00 -8.71 -26.77
CA THR A 16 -4.78 -7.50 -27.58
C THR A 16 -4.54 -6.25 -26.75
N HIS A 17 -5.23 -6.09 -25.61
CA HIS A 17 -5.25 -4.87 -24.83
C HIS A 17 -4.15 -4.82 -23.78
N THR A 18 -3.58 -3.63 -23.57
CA THR A 18 -2.69 -3.33 -22.44
C THR A 18 -3.49 -2.77 -21.27
N ILE A 19 -3.37 -3.39 -20.10
CA ILE A 19 -3.99 -2.97 -18.85
C ILE A 19 -3.07 -1.97 -18.16
N LEU A 20 -3.54 -0.73 -18.04
CA LEU A 20 -2.84 0.35 -17.34
C LEU A 20 -3.25 0.38 -15.87
N VAL A 21 -2.25 0.47 -14.98
CA VAL A 21 -2.44 0.44 -13.52
C VAL A 21 -1.73 1.64 -12.90
N PRO A 22 -2.36 2.43 -12.02
CA PRO A 22 -1.66 3.51 -11.34
C PRO A 22 -0.69 2.98 -10.28
N MET A 23 0.47 3.63 -10.10
CA MET A 23 1.48 3.21 -9.12
C MET A 23 1.06 3.53 -7.68
N MET A 24 1.34 2.62 -6.75
CA MET A 24 1.21 2.87 -5.30
C MET A 24 2.43 2.36 -4.52
N LEU A 25 2.75 1.07 -4.61
CA LEU A 25 3.86 0.45 -3.87
C LEU A 25 4.96 0.02 -4.86
N PRO A 26 6.07 0.75 -5.01
CA PRO A 26 7.06 0.49 -6.05
C PRO A 26 7.63 -0.94 -6.04
N ILE A 27 7.92 -1.50 -4.87
CA ILE A 27 8.46 -2.87 -4.74
C ILE A 27 7.36 -3.90 -5.05
N HIS A 28 6.20 -3.80 -4.39
CA HIS A 28 5.10 -4.75 -4.56
C HIS A 28 4.54 -4.75 -5.98
N PHE A 29 4.47 -3.60 -6.63
CA PHE A 29 3.91 -3.47 -7.98
C PHE A 29 4.81 -4.11 -9.04
N LYS A 30 6.12 -4.27 -8.78
CA LYS A 30 6.98 -5.10 -9.63
C LYS A 30 6.56 -6.57 -9.58
N PHE A 31 6.31 -7.11 -8.38
CA PHE A 31 5.78 -8.47 -8.24
C PHE A 31 4.41 -8.62 -8.90
N LEU A 32 3.47 -7.73 -8.59
CA LEU A 32 2.11 -7.74 -9.17
C LEU A 32 2.16 -7.73 -10.69
N GLN A 33 2.92 -6.82 -11.29
CA GLN A 33 3.05 -6.70 -12.74
C GLN A 33 3.60 -7.99 -13.34
N ARG A 34 4.71 -8.53 -12.81
CA ARG A 34 5.32 -9.76 -13.33
C ARG A 34 4.41 -10.97 -13.18
N ILE A 35 3.75 -11.13 -12.04
CA ILE A 35 2.83 -12.25 -11.78
C ILE A 35 1.63 -12.18 -12.72
N LEU A 36 1.03 -11.00 -12.94
CA LEU A 36 -0.08 -10.85 -13.90
C LEU A 36 0.38 -11.09 -15.34
N GLN A 37 1.60 -10.69 -15.70
CA GLN A 37 2.19 -11.01 -17.00
C GLN A 37 2.37 -12.51 -17.22
N MET A 38 2.72 -13.28 -16.17
CA MET A 38 2.81 -14.75 -16.26
C MET A 38 1.46 -15.41 -16.59
N GLU A 39 0.35 -14.80 -16.15
CA GLU A 39 -1.02 -15.26 -16.46
C GLU A 39 -1.50 -14.80 -17.86
N GLY A 40 -0.62 -14.17 -18.64
CA GLY A 40 -0.89 -13.73 -20.01
C GLY A 40 -1.56 -12.36 -20.12
N TYR A 41 -1.59 -11.55 -19.05
CA TYR A 41 -2.07 -10.17 -19.13
C TYR A 41 -0.95 -9.23 -19.58
N LYS A 42 -1.23 -8.34 -20.54
CA LYS A 42 -0.33 -7.23 -20.86
C LYS A 42 -0.56 -6.12 -19.85
N ILE A 43 0.32 -5.97 -18.86
CA ILE A 43 0.18 -4.96 -17.79
C ILE A 43 1.33 -3.96 -17.85
N GLU A 44 0.99 -2.68 -17.72
CA GLU A 44 1.93 -1.57 -17.53
C GLU A 44 1.53 -0.76 -16.29
N VAL A 45 2.43 -0.69 -15.31
CA VAL A 45 2.26 0.19 -14.15
C VAL A 45 2.76 1.60 -14.51
N LEU A 46 1.88 2.58 -14.37
CA LEU A 46 2.13 3.98 -14.68
C LEU A 46 2.98 4.63 -13.58
N THR A 47 4.09 5.25 -13.95
CA THR A 47 5.01 5.94 -13.03
C THR A 47 5.00 7.45 -13.19
N GLY A 48 4.07 7.99 -13.99
CA GLY A 48 3.95 9.43 -14.24
C GLY A 48 3.81 10.23 -12.94
N GLN A 49 4.51 11.36 -12.87
CA GLN A 49 4.46 12.32 -11.77
C GLN A 49 4.29 13.74 -12.33
N GLY A 50 3.92 14.69 -11.46
CA GLY A 50 3.92 16.12 -11.78
C GLY A 50 2.54 16.77 -11.69
N GLN A 51 2.54 18.11 -11.77
CA GLN A 51 1.34 18.93 -11.59
C GLN A 51 0.29 18.69 -12.67
N GLU A 52 0.70 18.44 -13.91
CA GLU A 52 -0.23 18.17 -15.03
C GLU A 52 -1.14 16.96 -14.77
N LEU A 53 -0.63 15.94 -14.08
CA LEU A 53 -1.40 14.77 -13.66
C LEU A 53 -2.47 15.17 -12.64
N VAL A 54 -2.10 15.98 -11.65
CA VAL A 54 -3.01 16.51 -10.62
C VAL A 54 -4.11 17.34 -11.28
N ASP A 55 -3.74 18.23 -12.20
CA ASP A 55 -4.66 19.09 -12.94
C ASP A 55 -5.62 18.27 -13.82
N THR A 56 -5.12 17.20 -14.44
CA THR A 56 -5.95 16.24 -15.19
C THR A 56 -6.93 15.52 -14.25
N GLY A 57 -6.47 15.08 -13.08
CA GLY A 57 -7.32 14.49 -12.05
C GLY A 57 -8.46 15.41 -11.63
N LEU A 58 -8.14 16.67 -11.32
CA LEU A 58 -9.11 17.72 -10.99
C LEU A 58 -10.09 17.98 -12.13
N LYS A 59 -9.59 18.05 -13.37
CA LYS A 59 -10.41 18.29 -14.56
C LYS A 59 -11.47 17.22 -14.76
N TYR A 60 -11.15 15.94 -14.53
CA TYR A 60 -12.05 14.83 -14.88
C TYR A 60 -12.83 14.20 -13.71
N THR A 61 -12.43 14.43 -12.46
CA THR A 61 -13.16 13.93 -11.29
C THR A 61 -14.08 15.00 -10.70
N HIS A 62 -13.59 15.72 -9.69
CA HIS A 62 -14.16 16.91 -9.04
C HIS A 62 -13.18 17.38 -7.95
N ASN A 63 -13.17 18.68 -7.61
CA ASN A 63 -12.36 19.22 -6.51
C ASN A 63 -12.75 18.61 -5.14
N ASP A 64 -14.03 18.29 -4.95
CA ASP A 64 -14.51 17.65 -3.70
C ASP A 64 -14.24 16.14 -3.62
N THR A 65 -13.57 15.54 -4.61
CA THR A 65 -13.15 14.14 -4.56
C THR A 65 -11.94 14.00 -3.63
N CYS A 66 -11.80 12.87 -2.94
CA CYS A 66 -10.61 12.65 -2.12
C CYS A 66 -9.34 12.61 -2.97
N TYR A 67 -8.25 13.15 -2.43
CA TYR A 67 -7.00 13.35 -3.16
C TYR A 67 -6.45 12.07 -3.85
N PRO A 68 -6.48 10.86 -3.24
CA PRO A 68 -6.04 9.64 -3.91
C PRO A 68 -6.85 9.30 -5.16
N ALA A 69 -8.15 9.62 -5.18
CA ALA A 69 -8.99 9.42 -6.36
C ALA A 69 -8.55 10.35 -7.49
N GLN A 70 -8.25 11.62 -7.17
CA GLN A 70 -7.78 12.60 -8.14
C GLN A 70 -6.46 12.15 -8.77
N LEU A 71 -5.52 11.66 -7.95
CA LEU A 71 -4.22 11.18 -8.44
C LEU A 71 -4.33 9.90 -9.28
N THR A 72 -5.01 8.87 -8.78
CA THR A 72 -5.12 7.58 -9.49
C THR A 72 -5.91 7.70 -10.79
N ILE A 73 -7.04 8.42 -10.78
CA ILE A 73 -7.82 8.69 -11.99
C ILE A 73 -7.07 9.65 -12.91
N GLY A 74 -6.42 10.67 -12.37
CA GLY A 74 -5.60 11.60 -13.14
C GLY A 74 -4.49 10.90 -13.92
N GLN A 75 -3.77 9.96 -13.27
CA GLN A 75 -2.71 9.18 -13.90
C GLN A 75 -3.25 8.33 -15.07
N LEU A 76 -4.38 7.66 -14.88
CA LEU A 76 -5.02 6.83 -15.92
C LEU A 76 -5.58 7.68 -17.06
N MET A 77 -6.23 8.80 -16.75
CA MET A 77 -6.77 9.72 -17.76
C MET A 77 -5.66 10.40 -18.55
N GLN A 78 -4.57 10.81 -17.91
CA GLN A 78 -3.41 11.39 -18.59
C GLN A 78 -2.80 10.37 -19.57
N ALA A 79 -2.64 9.11 -19.14
CA ALA A 79 -2.17 8.05 -20.03
C ALA A 79 -3.10 7.88 -21.24
N ALA A 80 -4.41 7.78 -21.03
CA ALA A 80 -5.40 7.65 -22.11
C ALA A 80 -5.42 8.85 -23.08
N LEU A 81 -5.15 10.06 -22.57
CA LEU A 81 -5.14 11.30 -23.36
C LEU A 81 -3.79 11.61 -24.03
N SER A 82 -2.71 10.94 -23.62
CA SER A 82 -1.35 11.27 -24.05
C SER A 82 -1.04 11.03 -25.54
N GLY A 83 -1.87 10.24 -26.24
CA GLY A 83 -1.58 9.75 -27.59
C GLY A 83 -0.50 8.67 -27.67
N LYS A 84 0.14 8.31 -26.55
CA LYS A 84 1.11 7.20 -26.47
C LYS A 84 0.44 5.83 -26.65
N TYR A 85 -0.82 5.71 -26.27
CA TYR A 85 -1.57 4.46 -26.28
C TYR A 85 -2.70 4.51 -27.31
N ASP A 86 -2.92 3.37 -27.97
CA ASP A 86 -4.11 3.11 -28.77
C ASP A 86 -5.29 2.87 -27.82
N THR A 87 -6.25 3.81 -27.80
CA THR A 87 -7.39 3.76 -26.86
C THR A 87 -8.32 2.58 -27.11
N ASP A 88 -8.33 2.01 -28.32
CA ASP A 88 -9.08 0.79 -28.67
C ASP A 88 -8.34 -0.49 -28.24
N ARG A 89 -7.14 -0.36 -27.68
CA ARG A 89 -6.29 -1.47 -27.23
C ARG A 89 -5.73 -1.26 -25.83
N ILE A 90 -6.43 -0.50 -25.00
CA ILE A 90 -6.11 -0.40 -23.57
C ILE A 90 -7.32 -0.69 -22.70
N ALA A 91 -7.04 -1.12 -21.47
CA ALA A 91 -8.01 -1.18 -20.39
C ALA A 91 -7.41 -0.48 -19.17
N LEU A 92 -8.25 0.07 -18.31
CA LEU A 92 -7.82 0.79 -17.12
C LEU A 92 -8.20 0.00 -15.87
N LEU A 93 -7.24 -0.26 -14.98
CA LEU A 93 -7.47 -1.04 -13.78
C LEU A 93 -7.32 -0.17 -12.53
N LEU A 94 -8.31 -0.26 -11.65
CA LEU A 94 -8.30 0.35 -10.32
C LEU A 94 -8.61 -0.69 -9.25
N MET A 95 -7.99 -0.53 -8.09
CA MET A 95 -8.35 -1.28 -6.89
C MET A 95 -9.71 -0.81 -6.37
N GLN A 96 -10.55 -1.76 -5.96
CA GLN A 96 -11.83 -1.46 -5.33
C GLN A 96 -11.95 -2.29 -4.04
N THR A 97 -11.94 -1.59 -2.90
CA THR A 97 -11.93 -2.24 -1.58
C THR A 97 -13.28 -2.82 -1.19
N GLY A 98 -14.39 -2.24 -1.69
CA GLY A 98 -15.75 -2.63 -1.31
C GLY A 98 -16.11 -2.26 0.15
N GLY A 99 -15.29 -1.43 0.80
CA GLY A 99 -15.53 -0.91 2.15
C GLY A 99 -16.36 0.38 2.17
N GLY A 100 -16.49 0.99 3.35
CA GLY A 100 -17.29 2.22 3.53
C GLY A 100 -16.57 3.54 3.22
N CYS A 101 -15.39 3.50 2.59
CA CYS A 101 -14.69 4.71 2.14
C CYS A 101 -14.95 5.01 0.66
N ARG A 102 -14.46 6.16 0.18
CA ARG A 102 -14.66 6.60 -1.21
C ARG A 102 -13.99 5.70 -2.26
N ALA A 103 -12.97 4.92 -1.89
CA ALA A 103 -12.27 4.00 -2.79
C ALA A 103 -13.22 3.02 -3.50
N SER A 104 -14.29 2.60 -2.83
CA SER A 104 -15.34 1.75 -3.40
C SER A 104 -16.03 2.36 -4.63
N ASN A 105 -15.95 3.69 -4.83
CA ASN A 105 -16.57 4.41 -5.93
C ASN A 105 -15.57 4.85 -7.02
N TYR A 106 -14.27 4.58 -6.88
CA TYR A 106 -13.25 5.07 -7.82
C TYR A 106 -13.49 4.57 -9.25
N VAL A 107 -13.89 3.31 -9.40
CA VAL A 107 -14.23 2.71 -10.70
C VAL A 107 -15.38 3.46 -11.38
N SER A 108 -16.44 3.79 -10.63
CA SER A 108 -17.57 4.57 -11.15
C SER A 108 -17.16 5.99 -11.52
N LEU A 109 -16.29 6.62 -10.73
CA LEU A 109 -15.73 7.94 -11.02
C LEU A 109 -14.86 7.92 -12.28
N LEU A 110 -14.03 6.91 -12.47
CA LEU A 110 -13.21 6.74 -13.68
C LEU A 110 -14.10 6.58 -14.93
N ARG A 111 -15.16 5.78 -14.87
CA ARG A 111 -16.11 5.66 -15.99
C ARG A 111 -16.79 6.99 -16.31
N LYS A 112 -17.13 7.79 -15.28
CA LYS A 112 -17.66 9.14 -15.48
C LYS A 112 -16.63 10.05 -16.14
N ALA A 113 -15.36 9.97 -15.75
CA ALA A 113 -14.25 10.69 -16.35
C ALA A 113 -14.06 10.34 -17.84
N LEU A 114 -14.08 9.04 -18.18
CA LEU A 114 -14.00 8.55 -19.55
C LEU A 114 -15.14 9.04 -20.43
N ARG A 115 -16.39 8.99 -19.95
CA ARG A 115 -17.55 9.55 -20.68
C ARG A 115 -17.37 11.03 -20.99
N ARG A 116 -16.89 11.80 -20.00
CA ARG A 116 -16.61 13.23 -20.19
C ARG A 116 -15.48 13.50 -21.20
N ALA A 117 -14.59 12.54 -21.40
CA ALA A 117 -13.52 12.58 -22.39
C ALA A 117 -13.91 11.93 -23.73
N HIS A 118 -15.15 11.46 -23.92
CA HIS A 118 -15.59 10.69 -25.09
C HIS A 118 -14.77 9.41 -25.32
N MET A 119 -14.35 8.74 -24.23
CA MET A 119 -13.54 7.51 -24.23
C MET A 119 -14.24 6.36 -23.49
N GLU A 120 -15.57 6.34 -23.52
CA GLU A 120 -16.39 5.34 -22.81
C GLU A 120 -16.28 3.92 -23.35
N HIS A 121 -15.68 3.75 -24.54
CA HIS A 121 -15.33 2.47 -25.14
C HIS A 121 -14.17 1.77 -24.41
N ILE A 122 -13.38 2.47 -23.60
CA ILE A 122 -12.26 1.88 -22.85
C ILE A 122 -12.79 1.01 -21.69
N PRO A 123 -12.47 -0.29 -21.65
CA PRO A 123 -12.86 -1.15 -20.54
C PRO A 123 -12.23 -0.70 -19.21
N VAL A 124 -13.05 -0.64 -18.15
CA VAL A 124 -12.57 -0.37 -16.78
C VAL A 124 -12.70 -1.62 -15.92
N LEU A 125 -11.53 -2.11 -15.47
CA LEU A 125 -11.34 -3.25 -14.60
C LEU A 125 -11.33 -2.83 -13.14
N SER A 126 -11.99 -3.63 -12.31
CA SER A 126 -11.94 -3.51 -10.86
C SER A 126 -11.14 -4.67 -10.29
N PHE A 127 -10.04 -4.36 -9.60
CA PHE A 127 -9.30 -5.33 -8.82
C PHE A 127 -9.91 -5.43 -7.42
N ASN A 128 -10.69 -6.48 -7.18
CA ASN A 128 -11.33 -6.77 -5.91
C ASN A 128 -11.47 -8.28 -5.71
N LEU A 129 -11.39 -8.73 -4.45
CA LEU A 129 -11.58 -10.16 -4.09
C LEU A 129 -13.04 -10.51 -3.77
N LEU A 130 -13.94 -9.52 -3.82
CA LEU A 130 -15.37 -9.68 -3.51
C LEU A 130 -16.22 -10.05 -4.74
N GLY A 131 -15.63 -10.09 -5.93
CA GLY A 131 -16.34 -10.38 -7.18
C GLY A 131 -17.37 -9.31 -7.57
N MET A 132 -17.17 -8.06 -7.14
CA MET A 132 -18.13 -6.96 -7.32
C MET A 132 -18.43 -6.66 -8.79
N GLU A 133 -17.45 -6.88 -9.67
CA GLU A 133 -17.55 -6.61 -11.08
C GLU A 133 -16.96 -7.74 -11.91
N LYS A 134 -17.81 -8.45 -12.66
CA LYS A 134 -17.36 -9.51 -13.56
C LYS A 134 -16.83 -8.92 -14.85
N ASN A 135 -15.71 -9.46 -15.33
CA ASN A 135 -15.12 -9.20 -16.64
C ASN A 135 -14.68 -10.56 -17.18
N PRO A 136 -15.21 -11.04 -18.32
CA PRO A 136 -14.87 -12.36 -18.84
C PRO A 136 -13.35 -12.57 -18.95
N GLY A 137 -12.64 -11.67 -19.62
CA GLY A 137 -11.20 -11.79 -19.85
C GLY A 137 -10.31 -11.44 -18.67
N PHE A 138 -10.84 -11.09 -17.50
CA PHE A 138 -10.06 -10.77 -16.31
C PHE A 138 -10.47 -11.67 -15.15
N VAL A 139 -9.85 -12.85 -15.09
CA VAL A 139 -10.12 -13.90 -14.12
C VAL A 139 -8.98 -13.98 -13.10
N LEU A 140 -9.34 -13.82 -11.83
CA LEU A 140 -8.44 -14.02 -10.69
C LEU A 140 -8.56 -15.46 -10.19
N SER A 141 -7.70 -16.35 -10.71
CA SER A 141 -7.65 -17.75 -10.27
C SER A 141 -7.14 -17.85 -8.82
N LYS A 142 -7.44 -18.96 -8.14
CA LYS A 142 -6.94 -19.20 -6.77
C LYS A 142 -5.41 -19.22 -6.71
N ASP A 143 -4.76 -19.78 -7.74
CA ASP A 143 -3.29 -19.83 -7.83
C ASP A 143 -2.71 -18.43 -8.01
N LEU A 144 -3.30 -17.62 -8.90
CA LEU A 144 -2.92 -16.22 -9.10
C LEU A 144 -3.07 -15.41 -7.80
N ILE A 145 -4.21 -15.50 -7.12
CA ILE A 145 -4.44 -14.79 -5.85
C ILE A 145 -3.39 -15.21 -4.80
N HIS A 146 -3.08 -16.51 -4.72
CA HIS A 146 -2.06 -17.02 -3.80
C HIS A 146 -0.67 -16.46 -4.12
N ARG A 147 -0.24 -16.47 -5.39
CA ARG A 147 1.03 -15.87 -5.82
C ARG A 147 1.10 -14.37 -5.54
N LEU A 148 0.01 -13.64 -5.80
CA LEU A 148 -0.08 -12.21 -5.50
C LEU A 148 0.06 -11.93 -4.00
N ALA A 149 -0.62 -12.72 -3.15
CA ALA A 149 -0.50 -12.61 -1.70
C ALA A 149 0.93 -12.90 -1.22
N VAL A 150 1.61 -13.88 -1.80
CA VAL A 150 3.02 -14.17 -1.51
C VAL A 150 3.94 -13.05 -2.02
N GLY A 151 3.68 -12.49 -3.20
CA GLY A 151 4.40 -11.32 -3.71
C GLY A 151 4.28 -10.11 -2.80
N VAL A 152 3.11 -9.92 -2.15
CA VAL A 152 2.94 -8.89 -1.11
C VAL A 152 3.76 -9.20 0.14
N LEU A 153 3.80 -10.46 0.61
CA LEU A 153 4.65 -10.84 1.75
C LEU A 153 6.13 -10.56 1.48
N TYR A 154 6.64 -10.95 0.31
CA TYR A 154 8.03 -10.63 -0.06
C TYR A 154 8.25 -9.14 -0.22
N GLY A 155 7.31 -8.42 -0.83
CA GLY A 155 7.35 -6.97 -0.94
C GLY A 155 7.47 -6.29 0.42
N ASP A 156 6.71 -6.74 1.42
CA ASP A 156 6.76 -6.20 2.79
C ASP A 156 8.13 -6.45 3.44
N VAL A 157 8.66 -7.68 3.37
CA VAL A 157 9.99 -8.01 3.93
C VAL A 157 11.09 -7.21 3.25
N ILE A 158 11.07 -7.11 1.92
CA ILE A 158 12.06 -6.35 1.16
C ILE A 158 11.96 -4.86 1.48
N MET A 159 10.75 -4.30 1.55
CA MET A 159 10.53 -2.89 1.89
C MET A 159 11.03 -2.55 3.31
N ASP A 160 10.72 -3.39 4.29
CA ASP A 160 11.18 -3.23 5.67
C ASP A 160 12.71 -3.24 5.75
N LEU A 161 13.36 -4.25 5.15
CA LEU A 161 14.82 -4.36 5.17
C LEU A 161 15.50 -3.28 4.34
N TYR A 162 14.92 -2.88 3.21
CA TYR A 162 15.39 -1.76 2.40
C TYR A 162 15.42 -0.48 3.24
N ASN A 163 14.34 -0.18 3.96
CA ASN A 163 14.23 1.00 4.79
C ASN A 163 15.18 0.98 6.01
N GLN A 164 15.47 -0.21 6.56
CA GLN A 164 16.44 -0.40 7.64
C GLN A 164 17.91 -0.39 7.17
N THR A 165 18.18 -0.61 5.87
CA THR A 165 19.55 -0.73 5.34
C THR A 165 20.00 0.51 4.57
N LEU A 166 19.14 1.03 3.68
CA LEU A 166 19.47 2.14 2.77
C LEU A 166 20.02 3.39 3.48
N PRO A 167 19.46 3.87 4.60
CA PRO A 167 20.00 5.04 5.29
C PRO A 167 21.45 4.86 5.75
N TYR A 168 21.91 3.62 5.88
CA TYR A 168 23.22 3.28 6.40
C TYR A 168 24.17 2.74 5.33
N GLU A 169 23.74 2.62 4.06
CA GLU A 169 24.57 2.01 3.03
C GLU A 169 25.91 2.75 2.84
N VAL A 170 26.98 1.98 2.65
CA VAL A 170 28.32 2.52 2.39
C VAL A 170 28.49 2.88 0.92
N ILE A 171 28.03 2.00 0.03
CA ILE A 171 28.10 2.16 -1.43
C ILE A 171 26.69 2.51 -1.91
N GLU A 172 26.56 3.67 -2.54
CA GLU A 172 25.28 4.16 -3.04
C GLU A 172 24.67 3.19 -4.08
N GLY A 173 23.40 2.86 -3.88
CA GLY A 173 22.62 2.01 -4.78
C GLY A 173 22.83 0.50 -4.59
N ASP A 174 23.55 0.05 -3.56
CA ASP A 174 23.65 -1.38 -3.23
C ASP A 174 22.27 -1.95 -2.86
N CYS A 175 21.50 -1.21 -2.07
CA CYS A 175 20.14 -1.59 -1.72
C CYS A 175 19.23 -1.68 -2.95
N ASP A 176 19.28 -0.70 -3.86
CA ASP A 176 18.46 -0.70 -5.07
C ASP A 176 18.78 -1.88 -5.99
N ARG A 177 20.08 -2.15 -6.23
CA ARG A 177 20.53 -3.31 -7.00
C ARG A 177 20.04 -4.63 -6.40
N LEU A 178 20.15 -4.78 -5.07
CA LEU A 178 19.70 -5.99 -4.39
C LEU A 178 18.18 -6.18 -4.53
N VAL A 179 17.39 -5.10 -4.42
CA VAL A 179 15.94 -5.18 -4.61
C VAL A 179 15.60 -5.68 -6.01
N GLU A 180 16.22 -5.13 -7.07
CA GLU A 180 15.96 -5.60 -8.44
C GLU A 180 16.33 -7.08 -8.60
N GLU A 181 17.51 -7.49 -8.12
CA GLU A 181 17.98 -8.87 -8.20
C GLU A 181 17.03 -9.85 -7.49
N LEU A 182 16.59 -9.51 -6.26
CA LEU A 182 15.66 -10.33 -5.49
C LEU A 182 14.30 -10.44 -6.17
N VAL A 183 13.76 -9.32 -6.68
CA VAL A 183 12.47 -9.31 -7.37
C VAL A 183 12.53 -10.17 -8.63
N ASP A 184 13.55 -10.02 -9.47
CA ASP A 184 13.69 -10.79 -10.70
C ASP A 184 13.87 -12.29 -10.39
N ASN A 185 14.74 -12.65 -9.42
CA ASN A 185 14.95 -14.05 -9.00
C ASN A 185 13.66 -14.71 -8.48
N LEU A 186 12.96 -14.04 -7.55
CA LEU A 186 11.71 -14.56 -6.99
C LEU A 186 10.61 -14.68 -8.06
N CYS A 187 10.55 -13.74 -9.01
CA CYS A 187 9.62 -13.83 -10.13
C CYS A 187 9.97 -14.99 -11.08
N ASP A 188 11.25 -15.26 -11.33
CA ASP A 188 11.65 -16.42 -12.12
C ASP A 188 11.34 -17.75 -11.41
N LYS A 189 11.51 -17.81 -10.08
CA LYS A 189 11.07 -18.95 -9.27
C LYS A 189 9.55 -19.15 -9.34
N PHE A 190 8.75 -18.08 -9.34
CA PHE A 190 7.31 -18.20 -9.55
C PHE A 190 6.97 -18.85 -10.89
N LYS A 191 7.68 -18.51 -12.00
CA LYS A 191 7.47 -19.18 -13.30
C LYS A 191 7.74 -20.68 -13.24
N GLN A 192 8.69 -21.10 -12.41
CA GLN A 192 9.08 -22.51 -12.22
C GLN A 192 8.21 -23.26 -11.21
N HIS A 193 7.10 -22.66 -10.76
CA HIS A 193 6.23 -23.22 -9.71
C HIS A 193 6.90 -23.37 -8.32
N GLU A 194 7.88 -22.51 -8.01
CA GLU A 194 8.60 -22.43 -6.73
C GLU A 194 8.34 -21.11 -5.99
N ALA A 195 8.90 -20.94 -4.79
CA ALA A 195 8.85 -19.70 -3.99
C ALA A 195 7.46 -19.26 -3.48
N PHE A 196 6.39 -20.05 -3.63
CA PHE A 196 5.06 -19.71 -3.07
C PHE A 196 4.46 -20.77 -2.14
N ARG A 197 5.12 -21.90 -1.91
CA ARG A 197 4.69 -22.86 -0.87
C ARG A 197 5.19 -22.39 0.48
N ASP A 198 4.50 -22.73 1.56
CA ASP A 198 4.82 -22.29 2.92
C ASP A 198 6.30 -22.49 3.31
N LYS A 199 6.90 -23.63 2.95
CA LYS A 199 8.33 -23.92 3.19
C LYS A 199 9.26 -23.03 2.36
N ASP A 200 8.89 -22.77 1.10
CA ASP A 200 9.66 -21.90 0.23
C ASP A 200 9.58 -20.46 0.74
N ILE A 201 8.39 -19.98 1.13
CA ILE A 201 8.20 -18.63 1.71
C ILE A 201 9.14 -18.39 2.89
N VAL A 202 9.22 -19.35 3.81
CA VAL A 202 10.15 -19.27 4.94
C VAL A 202 11.60 -19.25 4.47
N ARG A 203 11.99 -20.16 3.57
CA ARG A 203 13.36 -20.25 3.04
C ARG A 203 13.79 -18.97 2.32
N GLU A 204 12.95 -18.47 1.42
CA GLU A 204 13.24 -17.27 0.63
C GLU A 204 13.24 -16.02 1.51
N SER A 205 12.35 -15.91 2.50
CA SER A 205 12.40 -14.81 3.47
C SER A 205 13.71 -14.80 4.26
N ARG A 206 14.22 -15.98 4.67
CA ARG A 206 15.54 -16.11 5.30
C ARG A 206 16.65 -15.66 4.37
N HIS A 207 16.56 -16.03 3.09
CA HIS A 207 17.54 -15.65 2.09
C HIS A 207 17.58 -14.13 1.91
N ILE A 208 16.41 -13.48 1.80
CA ILE A 208 16.29 -12.02 1.72
C ILE A 208 16.97 -11.36 2.93
N LEU A 209 16.63 -11.78 4.16
CA LEU A 209 17.26 -11.30 5.39
C LEU A 209 18.79 -11.43 5.35
N SER A 210 19.29 -12.60 4.96
CA SER A 210 20.73 -12.86 4.85
C SER A 210 21.42 -11.96 3.81
N ARG A 211 20.76 -11.69 2.68
CA ARG A 211 21.32 -10.86 1.61
C ARG A 211 21.42 -9.39 2.05
N PHE A 212 20.38 -8.87 2.70
CA PHE A 212 20.42 -7.51 3.25
C PHE A 212 21.46 -7.39 4.38
N SER A 213 21.58 -8.39 5.26
CA SER A 213 22.58 -8.35 6.34
C SER A 213 24.03 -8.33 5.86
N ALA A 214 24.27 -8.74 4.61
CA ALA A 214 25.59 -8.73 3.99
C ALA A 214 25.96 -7.38 3.37
N ILE A 215 25.02 -6.43 3.23
CA ILE A 215 25.31 -5.09 2.72
C ILE A 215 26.17 -4.33 3.74
N PRO A 216 27.31 -3.76 3.33
CA PRO A 216 28.12 -2.93 4.21
C PRO A 216 27.35 -1.68 4.65
N THR A 217 27.22 -1.50 5.96
CA THR A 217 26.51 -0.36 6.57
C THR A 217 27.39 0.45 7.53
N LYS A 218 27.13 1.76 7.59
CA LYS A 218 27.76 2.70 8.51
C LYS A 218 27.07 2.60 9.87
N LYS A 219 27.86 2.52 10.94
CA LYS A 219 27.37 2.60 12.33
C LYS A 219 27.13 4.06 12.72
N VAL A 220 25.99 4.60 12.30
CA VAL A 220 25.54 5.95 12.68
C VAL A 220 24.14 5.86 13.29
N ASN A 221 23.85 6.71 14.28
CA ASN A 221 22.50 6.79 14.83
C ASN A 221 21.69 7.77 13.99
N ARG A 222 20.56 7.32 13.43
CA ARG A 222 19.61 8.18 12.72
C ARG A 222 18.30 8.28 13.48
N VAL A 223 17.63 9.42 13.32
CA VAL A 223 16.26 9.59 13.81
C VAL A 223 15.36 8.64 13.02
N ARG A 224 14.62 7.79 13.73
CA ARG A 224 13.61 6.92 13.11
C ARG A 224 12.29 7.65 13.00
N VAL A 225 11.66 7.60 11.83
CA VAL A 225 10.38 8.24 11.54
C VAL A 225 9.42 7.22 10.94
N GLY A 226 8.32 6.98 11.64
CA GLY A 226 7.25 6.12 11.19
C GLY A 226 6.34 6.82 10.18
N ILE A 227 5.90 6.14 9.14
CA ILE A 227 4.88 6.64 8.19
C ILE A 227 3.63 5.78 8.30
N VAL A 228 2.53 6.42 8.67
CA VAL A 228 1.18 5.83 8.72
C VAL A 228 0.20 6.75 7.99
N GLY A 229 -1.04 6.30 7.78
CA GLY A 229 -2.08 7.15 7.21
C GLY A 229 -2.99 6.41 6.26
N GLU A 230 -3.56 7.14 5.30
CA GLU A 230 -4.41 6.54 4.28
C GLU A 230 -3.55 5.71 3.32
N ILE A 231 -4.03 4.53 2.93
CA ILE A 231 -3.24 3.49 2.28
C ILE A 231 -2.52 3.97 1.01
N TYR A 232 -3.17 4.78 0.17
CA TYR A 232 -2.54 5.24 -1.06
C TYR A 232 -1.45 6.27 -0.77
N VAL A 233 -1.72 7.31 0.02
CA VAL A 233 -0.69 8.33 0.33
C VAL A 233 0.38 7.83 1.29
N LYS A 234 0.12 6.78 2.08
CA LYS A 234 1.14 6.14 2.91
C LYS A 234 2.29 5.60 2.06
N PHE A 235 1.96 5.02 0.90
CA PHE A 235 2.93 4.30 0.06
C PHE A 235 3.30 5.01 -1.24
N ALA A 236 2.35 5.67 -1.91
CA ALA A 236 2.54 6.23 -3.24
C ALA A 236 3.44 7.48 -3.20
N PRO A 237 4.61 7.48 -3.87
CA PRO A 237 5.47 8.65 -3.93
C PRO A 237 4.77 9.87 -4.55
N LEU A 238 3.89 9.65 -5.53
CA LEU A 238 3.02 10.68 -6.10
C LEU A 238 2.02 11.25 -5.07
N GLY A 239 1.52 10.41 -4.17
CA GLY A 239 0.53 10.79 -3.16
C GLY A 239 1.08 11.60 -2.00
N ASN A 240 2.37 11.44 -1.69
CA ASN A 240 3.01 12.03 -0.52
C ASN A 240 4.24 12.88 -0.83
N ASN A 241 4.40 13.31 -2.08
CA ASN A 241 5.54 14.12 -2.52
C ASN A 241 6.91 13.47 -2.26
N ASN A 242 7.01 12.16 -2.49
CA ASN A 242 8.20 11.35 -2.25
C ASN A 242 8.67 11.41 -0.78
N LEU A 243 7.74 11.30 0.17
CA LEU A 243 7.97 11.49 1.61
C LEU A 243 9.16 10.67 2.14
N GLU A 244 9.26 9.40 1.75
CA GLU A 244 10.37 8.56 2.23
C GLU A 244 11.73 9.08 1.76
N ALA A 245 11.84 9.47 0.48
CA ALA A 245 13.07 10.03 -0.07
C ALA A 245 13.43 11.37 0.59
N PHE A 246 12.42 12.21 0.87
CA PHE A 246 12.61 13.45 1.60
C PHE A 246 13.14 13.20 3.02
N LEU A 247 12.51 12.32 3.80
CA LEU A 247 12.96 11.98 5.15
C LEU A 247 14.39 11.41 5.16
N ARG A 248 14.72 10.55 4.19
CA ARG A 248 16.08 10.02 4.01
C ARG A 248 17.10 11.11 3.70
N SER A 249 16.74 12.07 2.84
CA SER A 249 17.58 13.23 2.52
C SER A 249 17.85 14.12 3.74
N GLU A 250 16.90 14.14 4.68
CA GLU A 250 17.03 14.80 5.99
C GLU A 250 17.69 13.89 7.05
N GLY A 251 18.33 12.80 6.65
CA GLY A 251 19.11 11.96 7.55
C GLY A 251 18.31 11.00 8.42
N ALA A 252 17.01 10.81 8.17
CA ALA A 252 16.16 9.89 8.92
C ALA A 252 16.21 8.45 8.38
N GLU A 253 15.97 7.49 9.27
CA GLU A 253 15.57 6.12 8.92
C GLU A 253 14.03 6.08 8.90
N VAL A 254 13.45 5.59 7.82
CA VAL A 254 12.00 5.53 7.65
C VAL A 254 11.51 4.16 8.11
N VAL A 255 10.37 4.11 8.80
CA VAL A 255 9.72 2.85 9.18
C VAL A 255 8.29 2.86 8.68
N VAL A 256 7.93 1.90 7.82
CA VAL A 256 6.59 1.84 7.21
C VAL A 256 5.98 0.46 7.48
N PRO A 257 4.87 0.37 8.24
CA PRO A 257 4.17 -0.89 8.42
C PRO A 257 3.65 -1.45 7.10
N GLY A 258 3.70 -2.77 6.94
CA GLY A 258 3.52 -3.47 5.66
C GLY A 258 2.07 -3.46 5.13
N LEU A 259 1.92 -3.79 3.84
CA LEU A 259 0.61 -3.92 3.20
C LEU A 259 -0.15 -5.17 3.70
N MET A 260 0.57 -6.23 4.08
CA MET A 260 -0.06 -7.47 4.56
C MET A 260 -0.89 -7.26 5.83
N ASP A 261 -0.51 -6.32 6.70
CA ASP A 261 -1.33 -5.98 7.87
C ASP A 261 -2.67 -5.37 7.48
N PHE A 262 -2.71 -4.56 6.43
CA PHE A 262 -3.97 -4.09 5.85
C PHE A 262 -4.81 -5.25 5.29
N ILE A 263 -4.18 -6.22 4.62
CA ILE A 263 -4.89 -7.42 4.13
C ILE A 263 -5.44 -8.23 5.31
N LEU A 264 -4.64 -8.51 6.33
CA LEU A 264 -5.05 -9.21 7.54
C LEU A 264 -6.18 -8.47 8.26
N TYR A 265 -6.11 -7.15 8.36
CA TYR A 265 -7.16 -6.28 8.88
C TYR A 265 -8.48 -6.44 8.12
N THR A 266 -8.45 -6.44 6.78
CA THR A 266 -9.69 -6.62 5.98
C THR A 266 -10.32 -8.00 6.17
N ILE A 267 -9.49 -9.04 6.34
CA ILE A 267 -9.95 -10.41 6.63
C ILE A 267 -10.53 -10.47 8.05
N ASP A 268 -9.82 -9.90 9.01
CA ASP A 268 -10.22 -9.83 10.42
C ASP A 268 -11.55 -9.08 10.61
N ALA A 269 -11.79 -8.02 9.85
CA ALA A 269 -13.09 -7.33 9.83
C ALA A 269 -14.26 -8.28 9.50
N GLY A 270 -14.05 -9.26 8.62
CA GLY A 270 -15.05 -10.30 8.33
C GLY A 270 -15.34 -11.23 9.52
N ILE A 271 -14.38 -11.40 10.43
CA ILE A 271 -14.53 -12.17 11.67
C ILE A 271 -15.24 -11.33 12.73
N GLU A 272 -14.79 -10.09 12.92
CA GLU A 272 -15.36 -9.16 13.90
C GLU A 272 -16.81 -8.78 13.57
N ASP A 273 -17.18 -8.69 12.30
CA ASP A 273 -18.56 -8.43 11.88
C ASP A 273 -19.55 -9.47 12.38
N HIS A 274 -19.14 -10.74 12.38
CA HIS A 274 -19.97 -11.79 12.92
C HIS A 274 -20.01 -11.75 14.45
N LYS A 275 -18.88 -11.49 15.10
CA LYS A 275 -18.81 -11.40 16.58
C LYS A 275 -19.64 -10.24 17.12
N LEU A 276 -19.57 -9.08 16.48
CA LEU A 276 -20.22 -7.85 16.94
C LEU A 276 -21.69 -7.75 16.50
N TYR A 277 -22.01 -8.21 15.28
CA TYR A 277 -23.33 -8.00 14.68
C TYR A 277 -24.09 -9.28 14.35
N GLY A 278 -23.49 -10.47 14.55
CA GLY A 278 -24.13 -11.76 14.24
C GLY A 278 -24.29 -12.05 12.74
N THR A 279 -23.79 -11.20 11.85
CA THR A 279 -24.00 -11.33 10.40
C THR A 279 -22.93 -12.20 9.74
N GLY A 280 -23.25 -12.80 8.58
CA GLY A 280 -22.23 -13.39 7.69
C GLY A 280 -21.48 -14.62 8.22
N PHE A 281 -22.17 -15.63 8.78
CA PHE A 281 -21.54 -16.84 9.33
C PHE A 281 -20.58 -17.56 8.37
N ILE A 282 -20.98 -17.74 7.09
CA ILE A 282 -20.13 -18.37 6.07
C ILE A 282 -18.88 -17.52 5.80
N LYS A 283 -19.05 -16.19 5.71
CA LYS A 283 -17.95 -15.23 5.54
C LYS A 283 -16.96 -15.32 6.70
N ARG A 284 -17.45 -15.45 7.95
CA ARG A 284 -16.59 -15.68 9.12
C ARG A 284 -15.73 -16.92 8.97
N ILE A 285 -16.32 -18.07 8.64
CA ILE A 285 -15.58 -19.35 8.53
C ILE A 285 -14.44 -19.22 7.51
N LEU A 286 -14.74 -18.66 6.33
CA LEU A 286 -13.73 -18.42 5.30
C LEU A 286 -12.65 -17.42 5.78
N SER A 287 -13.07 -16.34 6.42
CA SER A 287 -12.15 -15.31 6.95
C SER A 287 -11.24 -15.89 8.03
N GLU A 288 -11.74 -16.71 8.95
CA GLU A 288 -10.93 -17.40 9.96
C GLU A 288 -9.91 -18.37 9.35
N TYR A 289 -10.30 -19.10 8.30
CA TYR A 289 -9.37 -19.99 7.60
C TYR A 289 -8.23 -19.19 6.95
N LEU A 290 -8.56 -18.14 6.20
CA LEU A 290 -7.57 -17.28 5.55
C LEU A 290 -6.69 -16.55 6.55
N TYR A 291 -7.29 -15.99 7.61
CA TYR A 291 -6.59 -15.33 8.70
C TYR A 291 -5.54 -16.27 9.32
N ARG A 292 -5.95 -17.47 9.76
CA ARG A 292 -5.05 -18.47 10.37
C ARG A 292 -3.91 -18.89 9.44
N ARG A 293 -4.15 -18.92 8.12
CA ARG A 293 -3.13 -19.26 7.14
C ARG A 293 -2.10 -18.13 6.99
N ILE A 294 -2.57 -16.91 6.76
CA ILE A 294 -1.70 -15.75 6.48
C ILE A 294 -0.93 -15.35 7.74
N ILE A 295 -1.60 -15.28 8.91
CA ILE A 295 -0.95 -14.91 10.17
C ILE A 295 0.17 -15.90 10.54
N ARG A 296 -0.01 -17.20 10.25
CA ARG A 296 1.02 -18.22 10.49
C ARG A 296 2.25 -17.97 9.63
N LEU A 297 2.05 -17.64 8.35
CA LEU A 297 3.15 -17.31 7.44
C LEU A 297 3.88 -16.06 7.89
N GLN A 298 3.16 -14.98 8.17
CA GLN A 298 3.73 -13.73 8.69
C GLN A 298 4.52 -13.98 9.97
N ASN A 299 3.95 -14.69 10.95
CA ASN A 299 4.63 -15.00 12.21
C ASN A 299 5.89 -15.87 12.02
N ASN A 300 5.88 -16.79 11.05
CA ASN A 300 7.07 -17.59 10.72
C ASN A 300 8.16 -16.76 10.03
N ILE A 301 7.79 -15.71 9.28
CA ILE A 301 8.75 -14.75 8.72
C ILE A 301 9.33 -13.90 9.84
N ILE A 302 8.49 -13.29 10.68
CA ILE A 302 8.90 -12.43 11.80
C ILE A 302 9.88 -13.16 12.73
N LYS A 303 9.62 -14.43 13.06
CA LYS A 303 10.52 -15.23 13.91
C LYS A 303 11.96 -15.31 13.40
N GLN A 304 12.18 -15.23 12.08
CA GLN A 304 13.52 -15.37 11.50
C GLN A 304 14.40 -14.15 11.76
N TYR A 305 13.82 -12.98 12.03
CA TYR A 305 14.57 -11.78 12.39
C TYR A 305 15.43 -11.98 13.65
N ALA A 306 15.06 -12.92 14.53
CA ALA A 306 15.85 -13.25 15.72
C ALA A 306 17.28 -13.72 15.37
N ASP A 307 17.48 -14.30 14.18
CA ASP A 307 18.79 -14.75 13.70
C ASP A 307 19.61 -13.62 13.05
N PHE A 308 19.01 -12.44 12.86
CA PHE A 308 19.61 -11.27 12.20
C PHE A 308 19.52 -10.04 13.12
N PRO A 309 20.33 -9.96 14.20
CA PRO A 309 20.21 -8.94 15.24
C PRO A 309 20.47 -7.50 14.77
N THR A 310 20.93 -7.31 13.53
CA THR A 310 21.06 -5.98 12.90
C THR A 310 19.71 -5.40 12.51
N PHE A 311 18.71 -6.24 12.26
CA PHE A 311 17.36 -5.82 11.88
C PHE A 311 16.41 -5.86 13.07
N LYS A 312 15.45 -4.94 13.05
CA LYS A 312 14.31 -4.91 13.96
C LYS A 312 13.14 -5.60 13.28
N ALA A 313 12.56 -6.58 13.97
CA ALA A 313 11.40 -7.27 13.47
C ALA A 313 10.16 -6.35 13.53
N PRO A 314 9.27 -6.40 12.51
CA PRO A 314 7.96 -5.78 12.62
C PRO A 314 7.13 -6.50 13.70
N ALA A 315 6.10 -5.85 14.24
CA ALA A 315 5.28 -6.49 15.26
C ALA A 315 4.41 -7.60 14.65
N HIS A 316 4.00 -8.54 15.50
CA HIS A 316 2.95 -9.47 15.13
C HIS A 316 1.62 -8.72 15.01
N PHE A 317 0.86 -8.93 13.94
CA PHE A 317 -0.46 -8.30 13.73
C PHE A 317 -1.41 -8.46 14.92
N GLU A 318 -1.37 -9.60 15.61
CA GLU A 318 -2.18 -9.87 16.81
C GLU A 318 -1.83 -8.92 17.97
N THR A 319 -0.55 -8.58 18.11
CA THR A 319 -0.06 -7.58 19.08
C THR A 319 -0.57 -6.19 18.70
N THR A 320 -0.44 -5.81 17.43
CA THR A 320 -0.94 -4.53 16.91
C THR A 320 -2.44 -4.37 17.13
N LYS A 321 -3.24 -5.40 16.85
CA LYS A 321 -4.69 -5.43 17.12
C LYS A 321 -5.01 -5.27 18.60
N LYS A 322 -4.29 -5.99 19.47
CA LYS A 322 -4.49 -5.91 20.92
C LYS A 322 -4.19 -4.50 21.44
N GLN A 323 -3.09 -3.90 20.99
CA GLN A 323 -2.68 -2.56 21.38
C GLN A 323 -3.64 -1.48 20.84
N ALA A 324 -4.12 -1.64 19.60
CA ALA A 324 -5.12 -0.74 19.02
C ALA A 324 -6.41 -0.69 19.87
N ALA A 325 -6.85 -1.83 20.40
CA ALA A 325 -8.06 -1.95 21.19
C ALA A 325 -8.04 -1.14 22.51
N GLU A 326 -6.86 -0.74 23.00
CA GLU A 326 -6.71 0.14 24.17
C GLU A 326 -7.01 1.61 23.84
N VAL A 327 -6.97 1.97 22.55
CA VAL A 327 -7.16 3.34 22.06
C VAL A 327 -8.48 3.50 21.31
N VAL A 328 -8.81 2.55 20.44
CA VAL A 328 -10.00 2.59 19.57
C VAL A 328 -10.62 1.20 19.45
N HIS A 329 -11.95 1.14 19.47
CA HIS A 329 -12.67 -0.14 19.39
C HIS A 329 -12.45 -0.81 18.02
N VAL A 330 -12.23 -2.12 17.99
CA VAL A 330 -11.96 -2.93 16.77
C VAL A 330 -13.12 -2.95 15.77
N GLY A 331 -14.33 -2.57 16.20
CA GLY A 331 -15.46 -2.32 15.31
C GLY A 331 -15.29 -1.07 14.42
N THR A 332 -14.31 -0.22 14.70
CA THR A 332 -13.99 0.95 13.88
C THR A 332 -13.24 0.49 12.64
N LYS A 333 -13.98 0.15 11.58
CA LYS A 333 -13.46 -0.58 10.41
C LYS A 333 -13.60 0.15 9.06
N MET A 334 -13.92 1.44 9.08
CA MET A 334 -14.06 2.24 7.85
C MET A 334 -12.69 2.72 7.40
N GLY A 335 -12.38 2.60 6.10
CA GLY A 335 -11.03 2.87 5.58
C GLY A 335 -10.02 1.91 6.18
N GLU A 336 -8.95 2.45 6.76
CA GLU A 336 -7.95 1.72 7.55
C GLU A 336 -8.42 1.46 8.99
N GLY A 337 -9.43 2.19 9.46
CA GLY A 337 -10.05 2.01 10.77
C GLY A 337 -9.06 1.88 11.93
N TRP A 338 -9.30 0.90 12.81
CA TRP A 338 -8.46 0.68 13.99
C TRP A 338 -7.00 0.35 13.65
N LEU A 339 -6.71 -0.19 12.45
CA LEU A 339 -5.34 -0.55 12.06
C LEU A 339 -4.45 0.68 12.03
N LEU A 340 -4.93 1.81 11.50
CA LEU A 340 -4.13 3.04 11.42
C LEU A 340 -3.71 3.53 12.82
N THR A 341 -4.63 3.50 13.78
CA THR A 341 -4.32 3.80 15.19
C THR A 341 -3.38 2.76 15.78
N GLY A 342 -3.60 1.48 15.48
CA GLY A 342 -2.76 0.37 15.91
C GLY A 342 -1.31 0.49 15.43
N GLU A 343 -1.10 0.82 14.17
CA GLU A 343 0.22 1.05 13.56
C GLU A 343 0.96 2.20 14.27
N MET A 344 0.27 3.26 14.68
CA MET A 344 0.89 4.34 15.47
C MET A 344 1.39 3.81 16.82
N VAL A 345 0.56 3.03 17.52
CA VAL A 345 0.90 2.47 18.83
C VAL A 345 2.01 1.42 18.71
N GLU A 346 1.98 0.61 17.66
CA GLU A 346 3.03 -0.35 17.31
C GLU A 346 4.38 0.36 17.13
N LEU A 347 4.41 1.41 16.31
CA LEU A 347 5.62 2.19 16.06
C LEU A 347 6.20 2.75 17.36
N ILE A 348 5.36 3.36 18.21
CA ILE A 348 5.78 3.88 19.52
C ILE A 348 6.39 2.76 20.38
N ASN A 349 5.72 1.61 20.49
CA ASN A 349 6.19 0.49 21.29
C ASN A 349 7.48 -0.15 20.73
N SER A 350 7.78 0.02 19.44
CA SER A 350 9.05 -0.37 18.79
C SER A 350 10.16 0.70 18.90
N GLY A 351 9.90 1.78 19.64
CA GLY A 351 10.80 2.91 19.87
C GLY A 351 10.88 3.90 18.71
N VAL A 352 9.85 3.95 17.85
CA VAL A 352 9.71 4.92 16.77
C VAL A 352 8.67 5.97 17.21
N ASP A 353 9.13 6.92 18.01
CA ASP A 353 8.24 7.91 18.62
C ASP A 353 7.83 9.04 17.67
N ASN A 354 8.59 9.26 16.59
CA ASN A 354 8.29 10.29 15.59
C ASN A 354 7.45 9.69 14.46
N ILE A 355 6.22 10.16 14.30
CA ILE A 355 5.27 9.56 13.35
C ILE A 355 4.69 10.63 12.43
N VAL A 356 4.83 10.42 11.14
CA VAL A 356 4.11 11.19 10.10
C VAL A 356 2.80 10.48 9.81
N CYS A 357 1.68 11.12 10.13
CA CYS A 357 0.36 10.67 9.72
C CYS A 357 0.00 11.34 8.38
N THR A 358 0.15 10.60 7.29
CA THR A 358 -0.16 11.05 5.94
C THR A 358 -1.67 11.13 5.73
N GLN A 359 -2.21 12.34 5.60
CA GLN A 359 -3.64 12.59 5.56
C GLN A 359 -4.04 13.25 4.24
N PRO A 360 -4.71 12.54 3.32
CA PRO A 360 -5.20 13.17 2.11
C PRO A 360 -6.48 13.96 2.35
N PHE A 361 -6.68 15.01 1.57
CA PHE A 361 -7.97 15.71 1.49
C PHE A 361 -9.11 14.71 1.21
N GLY A 362 -10.22 14.88 1.93
CA GLY A 362 -11.44 14.06 1.77
C GLY A 362 -11.37 12.66 2.39
N CYS A 363 -10.31 12.28 3.10
CA CYS A 363 -10.22 11.00 3.81
C CYS A 363 -10.82 11.05 5.22
N LEU A 364 -12.15 10.92 5.31
CA LEU A 364 -12.87 10.93 6.60
C LEU A 364 -12.34 9.89 7.61
N PRO A 365 -12.07 8.62 7.22
CA PRO A 365 -11.50 7.64 8.14
C PRO A 365 -10.24 8.15 8.85
N ASN A 366 -9.26 8.63 8.10
CA ASN A 366 -8.00 9.11 8.66
C ASN A 366 -8.19 10.34 9.57
N HIS A 367 -9.12 11.24 9.24
CA HIS A 367 -9.48 12.33 10.16
C HIS A 367 -10.02 11.82 11.51
N ILE A 368 -10.80 10.74 11.53
CA ILE A 368 -11.41 10.20 12.74
C ILE A 368 -10.41 9.34 13.53
N VAL A 369 -9.83 8.31 12.90
CA VAL A 369 -8.98 7.32 13.60
C VAL A 369 -7.51 7.68 13.63
N GLY A 370 -7.02 8.47 12.67
CA GLY A 370 -5.66 8.98 12.67
C GLY A 370 -5.56 10.22 13.51
N ARG A 371 -5.97 11.36 12.95
CA ARG A 371 -5.90 12.65 13.64
C ARG A 371 -6.73 12.69 14.92
N GLY A 372 -7.94 12.15 14.90
CA GLY A 372 -8.83 12.19 16.06
C GLY A 372 -8.31 11.41 17.28
N MET A 373 -7.52 10.35 17.06
CA MET A 373 -6.96 9.54 18.16
C MET A 373 -5.63 10.06 18.69
N MET A 374 -4.96 10.99 18.00
CA MET A 374 -3.63 11.50 18.41
C MET A 374 -3.58 12.00 19.85
N ARG A 375 -4.64 12.69 20.32
CA ARG A 375 -4.71 13.16 21.72
C ARG A 375 -4.68 11.97 22.70
N LYS A 376 -5.50 10.95 22.44
CA LYS A 376 -5.58 9.77 23.30
C LYS A 376 -4.28 8.98 23.28
N ILE A 377 -3.65 8.84 22.10
CA ILE A 377 -2.32 8.21 21.99
C ILE A 377 -1.30 8.99 22.82
N LYS A 378 -1.28 10.33 22.73
CA LYS A 378 -0.32 11.16 23.48
C LYS A 378 -0.55 11.14 25.00
N GLU A 379 -1.79 10.96 25.46
CA GLU A 379 -2.09 10.73 26.88
C GLU A 379 -1.50 9.42 27.40
N LEU A 380 -1.52 8.36 26.58
CA LEU A 380 -0.98 7.04 26.92
C LEU A 380 0.54 6.95 26.70
N TYR A 381 1.04 7.68 25.71
CA TYR A 381 2.44 7.70 25.28
C TYR A 381 2.94 9.14 25.19
N PRO A 382 3.32 9.77 26.33
CA PRO A 382 3.73 11.17 26.36
C PRO A 382 4.94 11.51 25.47
N GLN A 383 5.78 10.53 25.18
CA GLN A 383 6.93 10.67 24.28
C GLN A 383 6.57 10.74 22.80
N ALA A 384 5.35 10.35 22.42
CA ALA A 384 4.93 10.28 21.02
C ALA A 384 4.90 11.68 20.38
N ASN A 385 5.62 11.81 19.26
CA ASN A 385 5.70 12.99 18.43
C ASN A 385 5.02 12.73 17.08
N ILE A 386 3.69 12.84 17.07
CA ILE A 386 2.85 12.55 15.91
C ILE A 386 2.51 13.85 15.19
N VAL A 387 2.86 13.94 13.90
CA VAL A 387 2.55 15.11 13.06
C VAL A 387 1.65 14.69 11.90
N PRO A 388 0.43 15.22 11.81
CA PRO A 388 -0.40 15.04 10.63
C PRO A 388 0.06 15.97 9.50
N ILE A 389 0.27 15.38 8.32
CA ILE A 389 0.61 16.10 7.10
C ILE A 389 -0.54 15.96 6.12
N ASP A 390 -1.13 17.11 5.78
CA ASP A 390 -2.24 17.20 4.85
C ASP A 390 -1.73 17.25 3.40
N TYR A 391 -2.15 16.27 2.60
CA TYR A 391 -1.86 16.17 1.16
C TYR A 391 -3.11 16.50 0.37
N ASP A 392 -2.99 17.47 -0.52
CA ASP A 392 -4.07 17.95 -1.39
C ASP A 392 -3.47 18.55 -2.66
N ALA A 393 -4.28 18.67 -3.70
CA ALA A 393 -3.92 19.29 -4.97
C ALA A 393 -3.56 20.78 -4.83
N SER A 394 -4.10 21.46 -3.81
CA SER A 394 -3.85 22.88 -3.55
C SER A 394 -2.74 23.15 -2.52
N ALA A 395 -2.33 22.14 -1.76
CA ALA A 395 -1.40 22.32 -0.65
C ALA A 395 0.04 22.51 -1.17
N THR A 396 0.72 23.55 -0.68
CA THR A 396 2.11 23.80 -1.08
C THR A 396 3.04 22.77 -0.46
N ARG A 397 3.86 22.16 -1.32
CA ARG A 397 4.91 21.21 -0.91
C ARG A 397 5.82 21.79 0.19
N VAL A 398 6.16 23.07 0.09
CA VAL A 398 7.00 23.78 1.07
C VAL A 398 6.40 23.76 2.49
N ASN A 399 5.08 23.90 2.64
CA ASN A 399 4.43 23.85 3.95
C ASN A 399 4.56 22.46 4.60
N GLN A 400 4.39 21.40 3.80
CA GLN A 400 4.53 20.02 4.25
C GLN A 400 5.99 19.75 4.67
N GLU A 401 6.97 20.13 3.83
CA GLU A 401 8.40 19.96 4.12
C GLU A 401 8.82 20.73 5.38
N ASN A 402 8.32 21.95 5.59
CA ASN A 402 8.62 22.74 6.79
C ASN A 402 8.12 22.05 8.07
N ARG A 403 6.92 21.48 8.06
CA ARG A 403 6.39 20.72 9.22
C ARG A 403 7.24 19.49 9.53
N LEU A 404 7.68 18.77 8.50
CA LEU A 404 8.56 17.61 8.64
C LEU A 404 9.94 18.03 9.19
N LYS A 405 10.53 19.12 8.69
CA LYS A 405 11.79 19.67 9.22
C LYS A 405 11.68 20.09 10.68
N LEU A 406 10.55 20.70 11.08
CA LEU A 406 10.29 21.06 12.48
C LEU A 406 10.19 19.81 13.37
N MET A 407 9.49 18.76 12.91
CA MET A 407 9.43 17.47 13.61
C MET A 407 10.82 16.88 13.80
N LEU A 408 11.62 16.80 12.73
CA LEU A 408 12.98 16.26 12.77
C LEU A 408 13.92 17.07 13.67
N SER A 409 13.80 18.39 13.65
CA SER A 409 14.56 19.28 14.55
C SER A 409 14.23 18.99 16.02
N SER A 410 12.94 18.80 16.35
CA SER A 410 12.52 18.39 17.69
C SER A 410 13.05 17.01 18.06
N ALA A 411 13.01 16.05 17.13
CA ALA A 411 13.48 14.69 17.34
C ALA A 411 14.99 14.63 17.61
N ARG A 412 15.79 15.39 16.86
CA ARG A 412 17.25 15.48 17.05
C ARG A 412 17.62 16.08 18.41
N LYS A 413 16.83 17.02 18.93
CA LYS A 413 17.04 17.59 20.29
C LYS A 413 16.75 16.59 21.41
N ASN A 414 15.83 15.65 21.19
CA ASN A 414 15.49 14.63 22.19
C ASN A 414 16.45 13.42 22.16
N ASN A 415 17.18 13.22 21.05
CA ASN A 415 18.17 12.14 20.87
C ASN A 415 19.59 12.53 21.30
N ASN A 416 19.86 13.82 21.49
CA ASN A 416 21.09 14.37 22.07
C ASN A 416 20.85 14.65 23.56
#